data_AF-A0A8J7ZK09-F1
#
_entry.id   AF-A0A8J7ZK09-F1
#
_cell.length_a   1.000
_cell.length_b   1.000
_cell.length_c   1.000
_cell.angle_alpha   90.00
_cell.angle_beta   90.00
_cell.angle_gamma   90.00
#
_symmetry.space_group_name_H-M   'P 1'
#
loop_
_entity.id
_entity.type
_entity.pdbx_description
1 polymer ?
#
loop_
_entity_poly.entity_id
_entity_poly.type
_entity_poly.pdbx_seq_one_letter_code
_entity_poly.pdbx_strand_id
1 'polypeptide(L)' 'MPERPATDAVRAALRHRERNALALAVVVGALAIAAAVGTSPAYFTAALVAFCAWMAWFVLTVIDWIRLAEF' A
#
# COMPACT_ATOMS: atom_id res chain seq x y z
N MET A 1 18.74 -11.39 27.51
CA MET A 1 17.87 -12.19 26.62
C MET A 1 18.05 -11.62 25.21
N PRO A 2 18.38 -12.42 24.19
CA PRO A 2 18.76 -11.86 22.89
C PRO A 2 17.54 -11.20 22.23
N GLU A 3 17.67 -9.92 21.92
CA GLU A 3 16.68 -9.08 21.26
C GLU A 3 16.35 -9.63 19.87
N ARG A 4 15.29 -10.43 19.77
CA ARG A 4 14.58 -10.70 18.51
C ARG A 4 13.16 -10.18 18.67
N PRO A 5 12.82 -8.97 18.16
CA PRO A 5 11.52 -8.89 17.48
C PRO A 5 11.32 -7.80 16.40
N ALA A 6 12.25 -6.87 16.11
CA ALA A 6 11.92 -5.76 15.20
C ALA A 6 11.79 -6.20 13.73
N THR A 7 12.74 -7.03 13.26
CA THR A 7 12.78 -7.49 11.86
C THR A 7 11.68 -8.51 11.56
N ASP A 8 11.35 -9.36 12.53
CA ASP A 8 10.29 -10.37 12.38
C ASP A 8 8.89 -9.74 12.44
N ALA A 9 8.69 -8.69 13.24
CA ALA A 9 7.45 -7.91 13.23
C ALA A 9 7.24 -7.18 11.90
N VAL A 10 8.30 -6.57 11.34
CA VAL A 10 8.24 -5.97 9.99
C VAL A 10 7.95 -7.03 8.94
N ARG A 11 8.57 -8.21 9.04
CA ARG A 11 8.34 -9.32 8.10
C ARG A 11 6.92 -9.87 8.19
N ALA A 12 6.33 -9.92 9.39
CA ALA A 12 4.94 -10.32 9.60
C ALA A 12 3.96 -9.27 9.07
N ALA A 13 4.19 -7.98 9.31
CA ALA A 13 3.38 -6.89 8.76
C ALA A 13 3.42 -6.85 7.22
N LEU A 14 4.60 -7.06 6.62
CA LEU A 14 4.77 -7.16 5.17
C LEU A 14 4.22 -8.47 4.57
N ARG A 15 3.88 -9.46 5.41
CA ARG A 15 3.34 -10.75 4.96
C ARG A 15 1.88 -10.67 4.52
N HIS A 16 1.18 -9.56 4.75
CA HIS A 16 -0.13 -9.27 4.16
C HIS A 16 -0.03 -9.00 2.63
N ARG A 17 0.45 -10.01 1.89
CA ARG A 17 0.57 -10.01 0.42
C ARG A 17 -0.73 -9.63 -0.26
N GLU A 18 -1.88 -10.01 0.30
CA GLU A 18 -3.19 -9.65 -0.22
C GLU A 18 -3.42 -8.14 -0.24
N ARG A 19 -3.01 -7.42 0.81
CA ARG A 19 -3.17 -5.96 0.87
C ARG A 19 -2.21 -5.24 -0.07
N ASN A 20 -1.00 -5.76 -0.23
CA ASN A 20 -0.03 -5.26 -1.21
C ASN A 20 -0.53 -5.51 -2.64
N ALA A 21 -1.08 -6.70 -2.90
CA ALA A 21 -1.63 -7.08 -4.20
C ALA A 21 -2.88 -6.26 -4.55
N LEU A 22 -3.77 -6.01 -3.59
CA LEU A 22 -4.93 -5.13 -3.76
C LEU A 22 -4.51 -3.69 -4.06
N ALA A 23 -3.58 -3.13 -3.28
CA ALA A 23 -3.07 -1.78 -3.54
C ALA A 23 -2.45 -1.69 -4.94
N LEU A 24 -1.64 -2.68 -5.33
CA LEU A 24 -1.05 -2.73 -6.66
C LEU A 24 -2.12 -2.86 -7.76
N ALA A 25 -3.12 -3.71 -7.57
CA ALA A 25 -4.21 -3.90 -8.53
C ALA A 25 -5.03 -2.61 -8.74
N VAL A 26 -5.27 -1.84 -7.67
CA VAL A 26 -5.94 -0.54 -7.75
C VAL A 26 -5.11 0.45 -8.56
N VAL A 27 -3.80 0.56 -8.30
CA VAL A 27 -2.92 1.49 -9.04
C VAL A 27 -2.82 1.10 -10.52
N VAL A 28 -2.57 -0.18 -10.80
CA VAL A 28 -2.45 -0.68 -12.17
C VAL A 28 -3.77 -0.51 -12.93
N GLY A 29 -4.91 -0.81 -12.28
CA GLY A 29 -6.23 -0.62 -12.87
C GLY A 29 -6.52 0.83 -13.21
N ALA A 30 -6.23 1.76 -12.30
CA ALA A 30 -6.42 3.19 -12.53
C ALA A 30 -5.56 3.71 -13.69
N LEU A 31 -4.30 3.29 -13.77
CA LEU A 31 -3.39 3.68 -14.86
C LEU A 31 -3.81 3.06 -16.20
N ALA A 32 -4.26 1.80 -16.21
CA ALA A 32 -4.76 1.15 -17.43
C ALA A 32 -6.00 1.87 -17.98
N ILE A 33 -6.92 2.29 -17.10
CA ILE A 33 -8.08 3.10 -17.48
C ILE A 33 -7.64 4.45 -18.04
N ALA A 34 -6.71 5.15 -17.37
CA ALA A 34 -6.20 6.43 -17.86
C ALA A 34 -5.50 6.31 -19.22
N ALA A 35 -4.73 5.23 -19.44
CA ALA A 35 -4.10 4.94 -20.71
C ALA A 35 -5.12 4.65 -21.82
N ALA A 36 -6.20 3.94 -21.51
CA ALA A 36 -7.29 3.69 -22.45
C ALA A 36 -8.06 4.96 -22.83
N VAL A 37 -8.21 5.89 -21.88
CA VAL A 37 -8.88 7.19 -22.12
C VAL A 37 -7.96 8.19 -22.84
N GLY A 38 -6.65 8.18 -22.54
CA GLY A 38 -5.64 8.95 -23.27
C GLY A 38 -5.66 10.46 -23.05
N THR A 39 -6.35 10.97 -22.02
CA THR A 39 -6.47 12.43 -21.77
C THR A 39 -5.65 12.86 -20.54
N SER A 40 -5.12 14.09 -20.55
CA SER A 40 -4.38 14.64 -19.39
C SER A 40 -5.16 14.61 -18.08
N PRO A 41 -6.48 14.94 -18.05
CA PRO A 41 -7.27 14.81 -16.83
C PRO A 41 -7.34 13.37 -16.31
N ALA A 42 -7.43 12.38 -17.19
CA ALA A 42 -7.50 10.97 -16.79
C ALA A 42 -6.22 10.51 -16.08
N TYR A 43 -5.04 10.94 -16.57
CA TYR A 43 -3.77 10.67 -15.89
C TYR A 43 -3.66 11.38 -14.53
N PHE A 44 -4.15 12.61 -14.42
CA PHE A 44 -4.22 13.32 -13.14
C PHE A 44 -5.09 12.58 -12.12
N THR A 45 -6.28 12.12 -12.54
CA THR A 45 -7.17 11.33 -11.69
C THR A 45 -6.53 10.01 -11.30
N ALA A 46 -5.88 9.30 -12.23
CA ALA A 46 -5.18 8.05 -11.91
C ALA A 46 -4.02 8.27 -10.93
N ALA A 47 -3.27 9.35 -11.08
CA ALA A 47 -2.21 9.73 -10.12
C ALA A 47 -2.78 10.02 -8.73
N LEU A 48 -3.93 10.72 -8.65
CA LEU A 48 -4.61 10.97 -7.38
C LEU A 48 -5.10 9.68 -6.72
N VAL A 49 -5.70 8.78 -7.50
CA VAL A 49 -6.12 7.45 -7.02
C VAL A 49 -4.92 6.65 -6.51
N ALA A 50 -3.81 6.66 -7.25
CA ALA A 50 -2.59 5.98 -6.83
C ALA A 50 -2.02 6.54 -5.53
N PHE A 51 -2.03 7.87 -5.38
CA PHE A 51 -1.61 8.54 -4.15
C PHE A 51 -2.50 8.14 -2.96
N CYS A 52 -3.82 8.17 -3.12
CA CYS A 52 -4.75 7.77 -2.07
C CYS A 52 -4.58 6.30 -1.68
N ALA A 53 -4.42 5.40 -2.67
CA ALA A 53 -4.18 3.98 -2.43
C ALA A 53 -2.87 3.75 -1.66
N TRP A 54 -1.81 4.47 -2.04
CA TRP A 54 -0.54 4.44 -1.33
C TRP A 54 -0.67 4.91 0.12
N MET A 55 -1.36 6.03 0.35
CA MET A 55 -1.58 6.56 1.70
C MET A 55 -2.39 5.60 2.58
N ALA A 56 -3.48 5.03 2.05
CA ALA A 56 -4.27 4.05 2.78
C ALA A 56 -3.45 2.80 3.12
N TRP A 57 -2.66 2.31 2.16
CA TRP A 57 -1.76 1.18 2.40
C TRP A 57 -0.74 1.49 3.50
N PHE A 58 -0.08 2.65 3.42
CA PHE A 58 0.92 3.09 4.38
C PHE A 58 0.35 3.22 5.79
N VAL A 59 -0.79 3.91 5.95
CA VAL A 59 -1.44 4.10 7.26
C VAL A 59 -1.77 2.75 7.89
N LEU A 60 -2.39 1.86 7.13
CA LEU A 60 -2.73 0.55 7.65
C LEU A 60 -1.47 -0.27 8.02
N THR A 61 -0.36 -0.11 7.29
CA THR A 61 0.91 -0.80 7.60
C THR A 61 1.52 -0.26 8.89
N VAL A 62 1.42 1.06 9.10
CA VAL A 62 1.84 1.69 10.35
C VAL A 62 0.96 1.23 11.51
N ILE A 63 -0.37 1.13 11.32
CA ILE A 63 -1.28 0.60 12.35
C ILE A 63 -0.91 -0.83 12.72
N ASP A 64 -0.68 -1.70 11.73
CA ASP A 64 -0.29 -3.10 11.99
C ASP A 64 1.06 -3.16 12.70
N TRP A 65 2.02 -2.31 12.31
CA TRP A 65 3.32 -2.21 12.96
C TRP A 65 3.19 -1.78 14.43
N ILE A 66 2.41 -0.74 14.71
CA ILE A 66 2.17 -0.27 16.09
C ILE A 66 1.47 -1.35 16.93
N ARG A 67 0.48 -2.06 16.35
CA ARG A 67 -0.21 -3.17 17.04
C ARG A 67 0.72 -4.33 17.37
N LEU A 68 1.65 -4.67 16.48
CA LEU A 68 2.62 -5.74 16.70
C LEU A 68 3.78 -5.33 17.60
N ALA A 69 4.06 -4.04 17.70
CA ALA A 69 5.17 -3.49 18.48
C ALA A 69 4.84 -3.29 19.96
N GLU A 70 3.67 -3.72 20.45
CA GLU A 70 3.16 -3.61 21.84
C GLU A 70 4.16 -2.99 22.85
N PHE A 71 3.99 -1.69 23.10
CA PHE A 71 4.33 -1.05 24.38
C PHE A 71 3.19 -1.26 25.37
#